data_AF-A0A662BST9-F1
#
_entry.id   AF-A0A662BST9-F1
#
_cell.length_a   1.000
_cell.length_b   1.000
_cell.length_c   1.000
_cell.angle_alpha   90.00
_cell.angle_beta   90.00
_cell.angle_gamma   90.00
#
_symmetry.space_group_name_H-M   'P 1'
#
loop_
_entity.id
_entity.type
_entity.pdbx_description
1 polymer ?
#
loop_
_entity_poly.entity_id
_entity_poly.type
_entity_poly.pdbx_seq_one_letter_code
_entity_poly.pdbx_strand_id
1 'polypeptide(L)'
;DIHSNGKKWQVGLLAGYAQNLGAGKDITGPTYQRGSNIAYLYRISPRFIYNSGKFRIAPEIEYTVAAYGTAQSDGLVKDTKEIGNLRFLLGVYYFF
;
A
#
# COMPACT_ATOMS: atom_id res chain seq x y z
N ASP A 1 2.21 9.03 5.81
CA ASP A 1 3.22 9.54 4.86
C ASP A 1 4.12 10.50 5.61
N ILE A 2 5.43 10.32 5.51
CA ILE A 2 6.43 11.19 6.11
C ILE A 2 7.43 11.57 5.02
N HIS A 3 7.80 12.85 4.94
CA HIS A 3 8.80 13.32 3.99
C HIS A 3 9.59 14.50 4.53
N SER A 4 10.75 14.70 3.93
CA SER A 4 11.63 15.85 4.16
C SER A 4 11.29 17.02 3.22
N ASN A 5 11.66 18.24 3.62
CA ASN A 5 11.35 19.48 2.90
C ASN A 5 12.59 20.13 2.26
N GLY A 6 13.62 19.35 1.92
CA GLY A 6 14.83 19.87 1.29
C GLY A 6 14.56 20.54 -0.06
N LYS A 7 15.36 21.54 -0.43
CA LYS A 7 15.18 22.26 -1.71
C LYS A 7 15.66 21.45 -2.91
N LYS A 8 16.87 20.88 -2.82
CA LYS A 8 17.52 20.09 -3.90
C LYS A 8 17.20 18.61 -3.82
N TRP A 9 17.22 18.05 -2.62
CA TRP A 9 16.97 16.64 -2.35
C TRP A 9 15.80 16.51 -1.38
N GLN A 10 14.86 15.62 -1.68
CA GLN A 10 13.79 15.24 -0.76
C GLN A 10 13.68 13.72 -0.74
N VAL A 11 13.57 13.16 0.45
CA VAL A 11 13.21 11.77 0.69
C VAL A 11 11.83 11.72 1.32
N GLY A 12 11.09 10.66 1.05
CA GLY A 12 9.83 10.36 1.73
C GLY A 12 9.55 8.88 1.80
N LEU A 13 8.62 8.52 2.68
CA LEU A 13 8.16 7.16 2.90
C LEU A 13 6.65 7.17 3.12
N LEU A 14 5.95 6.43 2.28
CA LEU A 14 4.58 6.03 2.55
C LEU A 14 4.58 4.58 3.03
N ALA A 15 4.14 4.37 4.26
CA ALA A 15 3.90 3.04 4.81
C ALA A 15 2.47 2.96 5.35
N GLY A 16 1.87 1.78 5.25
CA GLY A 16 0.52 1.53 5.76
C GLY A 16 0.26 0.05 5.98
N TYR A 17 -0.60 -0.24 6.94
CA TYR A 17 -1.09 -1.57 7.27
C TYR A 17 -2.60 -1.48 7.48
N ALA A 18 -3.35 -2.44 6.96
CA ALA A 18 -4.76 -2.61 7.28
C ALA A 18 -5.08 -4.10 7.46
N GLN A 19 -5.95 -4.40 8.41
CA GLN A 19 -6.32 -5.76 8.76
C GLN A 19 -7.84 -5.89 8.83
N ASN A 20 -8.33 -7.01 8.32
CA ASN A 20 -9.70 -7.44 8.50
C ASN A 20 -9.85 -8.07 9.89
N LEU A 21 -10.67 -7.44 10.73
CA LEU A 21 -10.94 -7.88 12.10
C LEU A 21 -12.18 -8.79 12.19
N GLY A 22 -12.84 -9.07 11.06
CA GLY A 22 -14.10 -9.80 11.01
C GLY A 22 -15.22 -9.08 11.75
N ALA A 23 -16.24 -9.84 12.11
CA ALA A 23 -17.36 -9.44 12.94
C ALA A 23 -17.30 -10.19 14.28
N GLY A 24 -17.86 -9.60 15.34
CA GLY A 24 -17.94 -10.26 16.66
C GLY A 24 -18.90 -11.46 16.72
N LYS A 25 -19.59 -11.77 15.61
CA LYS A 25 -20.53 -12.88 15.44
C LYS A 25 -20.58 -13.26 13.97
N ASP A 26 -21.13 -14.44 13.68
CA ASP A 26 -21.33 -14.89 12.30
C ASP A 26 -22.17 -13.90 11.49
N ILE A 27 -21.73 -13.67 10.26
CA ILE A 27 -22.40 -12.78 9.32
C ILE A 27 -23.51 -13.58 8.63
N THR A 28 -24.76 -13.17 8.85
CA THR A 28 -25.94 -13.78 8.22
C THR A 28 -26.43 -12.93 7.05
N GLY A 29 -26.71 -13.56 5.91
CA GLY A 29 -27.19 -12.86 4.71
C GLY A 29 -26.06 -12.50 3.73
N PRO A 30 -26.37 -11.73 2.66
CA PRO A 30 -25.40 -11.43 1.62
C PRO A 30 -24.29 -10.50 2.12
N THR A 31 -23.04 -10.88 1.84
CA THR A 31 -21.84 -10.09 2.17
C THR A 31 -21.33 -9.35 0.93
N TYR A 32 -21.23 -8.02 1.01
CA TYR A 32 -20.70 -7.19 -0.07
C TYR A 32 -19.30 -6.69 0.29
N GLN A 33 -18.27 -7.35 -0.25
CA GLN A 33 -16.88 -7.05 0.07
C GLN A 33 -16.01 -7.19 -1.17
N ARG A 34 -14.99 -6.33 -1.28
CA ARG A 34 -13.92 -6.46 -2.28
C ARG A 34 -12.72 -7.10 -1.60
N GLY A 35 -12.31 -8.28 -2.08
CA GLY A 35 -11.24 -9.05 -1.44
C GLY A 35 -11.69 -9.66 -0.12
N SER A 36 -12.86 -10.31 -0.11
CA SER A 36 -13.41 -11.03 1.06
C SER A 36 -12.49 -12.14 1.59
N ASN A 37 -11.47 -12.51 0.82
CA ASN A 37 -10.47 -13.50 1.14
C ASN A 37 -9.11 -12.89 1.50
N ILE A 38 -9.04 -11.59 1.86
CA ILE A 38 -7.81 -10.92 2.31
C ILE A 38 -7.88 -10.69 3.83
N ALA A 39 -6.88 -11.21 4.56
CA ALA A 39 -6.78 -11.02 6.01
C ALA A 39 -6.17 -9.67 6.37
N TYR A 40 -5.09 -9.29 5.69
CA TYR A 40 -4.44 -8.01 5.88
C TYR A 40 -3.67 -7.61 4.62
N LEU A 41 -3.31 -6.33 4.60
CA LEU A 41 -2.53 -5.71 3.56
C LEU A 41 -1.53 -4.74 4.18
N TYR A 42 -0.34 -4.68 3.59
CA TYR A 42 0.62 -3.64 3.93
C TYR A 42 1.32 -3.12 2.69
N ARG A 43 1.77 -1.88 2.78
CA ARG A 43 2.46 -1.17 1.70
C ARG A 43 3.63 -0.40 2.28
N ILE A 44 4.76 -0.45 1.58
CA ILE A 44 5.96 0.33 1.86
C ILE A 44 6.40 0.95 0.53
N SER A 45 6.50 2.28 0.49
CA SER A 45 6.73 3.10 -0.70
C SER A 45 7.77 4.18 -0.41
N PRO A 46 9.08 3.85 -0.38
CA PRO A 46 10.13 4.85 -0.35
C PRO A 46 10.19 5.64 -1.67
N ARG A 47 10.34 6.96 -1.54
CA ARG A 47 10.47 7.90 -2.66
C ARG A 47 11.64 8.83 -2.46
N PHE A 48 12.24 9.21 -3.58
CA PHE A 48 13.32 10.17 -3.65
C PHE A 48 12.99 11.21 -4.71
N ILE A 49 13.34 12.47 -4.44
CA ILE A 49 13.09 13.59 -5.34
C ILE A 49 14.38 14.39 -5.47
N TYR A 50 14.78 14.62 -6.72
CA TYR A 50 15.83 15.54 -7.10
C TYR A 50 15.23 16.74 -7.83
N ASN A 51 15.50 17.94 -7.33
CA ASN A 51 15.12 19.20 -7.97
C ASN A 51 16.35 19.92 -8.54
N SER A 52 16.26 20.37 -9.78
CA SER A 52 17.28 21.16 -10.46
C SER A 52 16.64 22.27 -11.29
N GLY A 53 16.54 23.47 -10.72
CA GLY A 53 15.84 24.60 -11.35
C GLY A 53 14.38 24.26 -11.61
N LYS A 54 13.97 24.30 -12.89
CA LYS A 54 12.62 23.94 -13.35
C LYS A 54 12.41 22.43 -13.53
N PHE A 55 13.44 21.60 -13.38
CA PHE A 55 13.34 20.15 -13.53
C PHE A 55 13.21 19.42 -12.20
N ARG A 56 12.42 18.35 -12.19
CA ARG A 56 12.33 17.39 -11.09
C ARG A 56 12.37 15.96 -11.60
N ILE A 57 13.12 15.11 -10.91
CA ILE A 57 13.14 13.66 -11.11
C ILE A 57 12.72 13.01 -9.80
N ALA A 58 11.71 12.13 -9.83
CA ALA A 58 11.10 11.53 -8.66
C ALA A 58 10.90 10.01 -8.84
N PRO A 59 11.93 9.19 -8.60
CA PRO A 59 11.77 7.75 -8.53
C PRO A 59 11.06 7.31 -7.23
N GLU A 60 10.24 6.27 -7.35
CA GLU A 60 9.56 5.62 -6.23
C GLU A 60 9.61 4.10 -6.43
N ILE A 61 9.93 3.37 -5.36
CA ILE A 61 9.79 1.92 -5.29
C ILE A 61 8.63 1.65 -4.35
N GLU A 62 7.70 0.82 -4.78
CA GLU A 62 6.57 0.39 -3.96
C GLU A 62 6.57 -1.13 -3.84
N TYR A 63 6.48 -1.61 -2.60
CA TYR A 63 6.18 -2.99 -2.30
C TYR A 63 4.85 -3.07 -1.54
N THR A 64 3.87 -3.75 -2.13
CA THR A 64 2.54 -3.95 -1.55
C THR A 64 2.28 -5.45 -1.43
N VAL A 65 1.78 -5.88 -0.27
CA VAL A 65 1.44 -7.27 0.02
C VAL A 65 -0.02 -7.37 0.44
N ALA A 66 -0.69 -8.41 -0.04
CA ALA A 66 -2.00 -8.84 0.46
C ALA A 66 -1.93 -10.31 0.88
N ALA A 67 -2.41 -10.61 2.09
CA ALA A 67 -2.46 -11.96 2.63
C ALA A 67 -3.78 -12.63 2.30
N TYR A 68 -3.80 -13.43 1.23
CA TYR A 68 -4.99 -14.14 0.75
C TYR A 68 -5.17 -15.47 1.47
N GLY A 69 -6.40 -15.83 1.84
CA GLY A 69 -6.68 -17.09 2.53
C GLY A 69 -8.14 -17.53 2.39
N THR A 70 -8.61 -18.32 3.35
CA THR A 70 -9.98 -18.84 3.39
C THR A 70 -10.86 -17.99 4.31
N ALA A 71 -11.92 -17.40 3.76
CA ALA A 71 -12.91 -16.64 4.53
C ALA A 71 -13.72 -17.55 5.47
N GLN A 72 -14.00 -17.04 6.66
CA GLN A 72 -14.78 -17.69 7.72
C GLN A 72 -16.18 -17.07 7.81
N SER A 73 -17.09 -17.70 8.55
CA SER A 73 -18.47 -17.22 8.75
C SER A 73 -18.56 -15.87 9.45
N ASP A 74 -17.61 -15.57 10.33
CA ASP A 74 -17.45 -14.27 11.01
C ASP A 74 -16.76 -13.22 10.13
N GLY A 75 -16.39 -13.55 8.89
CA GLY A 75 -15.68 -12.67 7.98
C GLY A 75 -14.18 -12.54 8.23
N LEU A 76 -13.61 -13.24 9.23
CA LEU A 76 -12.15 -13.39 9.32
C LEU A 76 -11.62 -14.24 8.16
N VAL A 77 -10.31 -14.13 7.91
CA VAL A 77 -9.62 -14.90 6.89
C VAL A 77 -8.46 -15.65 7.53
N LYS A 78 -8.42 -16.97 7.35
CA LYS A 78 -7.41 -17.88 7.92
C LYS A 78 -6.59 -18.58 6.83
N ASP A 79 -5.55 -19.30 7.23
CA ASP A 79 -4.66 -20.06 6.34
C ASP A 79 -4.09 -19.20 5.20
N THR A 80 -3.58 -18.03 5.58
CA THR A 80 -3.22 -16.98 4.64
C THR A 80 -1.86 -17.21 3.99
N LYS A 81 -1.76 -16.88 2.70
CA LYS A 81 -0.53 -16.76 1.93
C LYS A 81 -0.36 -15.33 1.43
N GLU A 82 0.79 -14.76 1.70
CA GLU A 82 1.15 -13.43 1.20
C GLU A 82 1.44 -13.47 -0.30
N ILE A 83 0.82 -12.56 -1.04
CA ILE A 83 1.10 -12.27 -2.44
C ILE A 83 1.61 -10.84 -2.52
N GLY A 84 2.88 -10.70 -2.89
CA GLY A 84 3.55 -9.42 -3.03
C GLY A 84 3.52 -8.89 -4.46
N ASN A 85 3.50 -7.57 -4.58
CA ASN A 85 3.66 -6.82 -5.81
C ASN A 85 4.75 -5.76 -5.63
N LEU A 86 5.77 -5.80 -6.48
CA LEU A 86 6.85 -4.82 -6.51
C LEU A 86 6.66 -3.93 -7.75
N ARG A 87 6.63 -2.62 -7.54
CA ARG A 87 6.52 -1.62 -8.60
C ARG A 87 7.65 -0.61 -8.51
N PHE A 88 8.20 -0.25 -9.66
CA PHE A 88 9.11 0.89 -9.81
C PHE A 88 8.42 1.96 -10.64
N LEU A 89 8.47 3.20 -10.17
CA LEU A 89 7.91 4.36 -10.83
C LEU A 89 8.99 5.42 -11.01
N LEU A 90 8.98 6.11 -12.15
CA LEU A 90 9.85 7.24 -12.41
C LEU A 90 9.02 8.41 -12.92
N GLY A 91 8.94 9.48 -12.13
CA GLY A 91 8.39 10.76 -12.57
C GLY A 91 9.48 11.71 -13.03
N VAL A 92 9.29 12.37 -14.18
CA VAL A 92 10.13 13.48 -14.64
C VAL A 92 9.21 14.66 -14.94
N TYR A 93 9.49 15.81 -14.34
CA TYR A 93 8.66 17.01 -14.42
C TYR A 93 9.48 18.20 -14.88
N TYR A 94 8.84 19.06 -15.66
CA TYR A 94 9.31 20.41 -15.97
C TYR A 94 8.24 21.42 -15.52
N PHE A 95 8.64 22.41 -14.73
CA PHE A 95 7.76 23.46 -14.22
C PHE A 95 7.95 24.73 -15.05
N PHE A 96 6.87 25.20 -15.72
CA PHE A 96 6.89 26.38 -16.59
C PHE A 96 6.93 27.69 -15.81
#